data_AF-S7MWJ2-F1
#
_entry.id   AF-S7MWJ2-F1
#
_cell.length_a   1.000
_cell.length_b   1.000
_cell.length_c   1.000
_cell.angle_alpha   90.00
_cell.angle_beta   90.00
_cell.angle_gamma   90.00
#
_symmetry.space_group_name_H-M   'P 1'
#
loop_
_entity.id
_entity.type
_entity.pdbx_description
1 polymer ?
#
loop_
_entity_poly.entity_id
_entity_poly.type
_entity_poly.pdbx_seq_one_letter_code
_entity_poly.pdbx_strand_id
1 'polypeptide(L)'
;GRYFPELAGNATYPSAPRHTMAPRNWGVQAEHNTPVISKVSAPTYSLYGRSVVGSFFEDLSKTPGPGTYHVVNPGIYKSRAPQFTMQPRTALPQDNSQNPGPAAYNVDQYRKPGGLSFGIRHSDYVAQTLAEVDD
;
A
#
# COMPACT_ATOMS: atom_id res chain seq x y z
N GLY A 1 16.72 -12.33 23.24
CA GLY A 1 15.28 -12.58 23.11
C GLY A 1 14.77 -11.88 21.88
N ARG A 2 13.79 -12.46 21.18
CA ARG A 2 13.12 -11.78 20.05
C ARG A 2 12.12 -10.76 20.64
N TYR A 3 12.14 -9.52 20.16
CA TYR A 3 11.26 -8.45 20.63
C TYR A 3 9.98 -8.41 19.78
N PHE A 4 8.82 -8.53 20.43
CA PHE A 4 7.50 -8.61 19.80
C PHE A 4 6.62 -7.46 20.32
N PRO A 5 6.59 -6.30 19.65
CA PRO A 5 5.81 -5.14 20.11
C PRO A 5 4.30 -5.41 20.16
N GLU A 6 3.80 -6.34 19.34
CA GLU A 6 2.40 -6.78 19.36
C GLU A 6 1.99 -7.54 20.63
N LEU A 7 2.97 -8.03 21.41
CA LEU A 7 2.75 -8.67 22.72
C LEU A 7 3.11 -7.74 23.89
N ALA A 8 3.62 -6.54 23.61
CA ALA A 8 4.02 -5.62 24.65
C ALA A 8 2.78 -5.05 25.35
N GLY A 9 2.73 -5.17 26.68
CA GLY A 9 1.70 -4.49 27.47
C GLY A 9 1.83 -2.98 27.38
N ASN A 10 0.72 -2.26 27.49
CA ASN A 10 0.70 -0.79 27.54
C ASN A 10 1.33 -0.31 28.84
N ALA A 11 2.66 -0.21 28.87
CA ALA A 11 3.41 0.37 29.99
C ALA A 11 3.34 1.89 29.91
N THR A 12 2.20 2.45 30.33
CA THR A 12 2.09 3.90 30.57
C THR A 12 2.76 4.21 31.90
N TYR A 13 3.93 4.85 31.88
CA TYR A 13 4.56 5.32 33.10
C TYR A 13 3.67 6.43 33.71
N PRO A 14 3.24 6.30 34.97
CA PRO A 14 2.27 7.21 35.58
C PRO A 14 2.82 8.63 35.81
N SER A 15 4.13 8.82 35.65
CA SER A 15 4.77 10.13 35.74
C SER A 15 6.05 10.18 34.91
N ALA A 16 6.44 11.40 34.53
CA ALA A 16 7.72 11.63 33.86
C ALA A 16 8.89 11.15 34.75
N PRO A 17 9.98 10.64 34.15
CA PRO A 17 11.18 10.27 34.90
C PRO A 17 11.64 11.43 35.80
N ARG A 18 11.84 11.16 37.09
CA ARG A 18 12.34 12.19 38.01
C ARG A 18 13.79 12.53 37.65
N HIS A 19 14.01 13.74 37.16
CA HIS A 19 15.33 14.33 36.99
C HIS A 19 15.57 15.32 38.12
N THR A 20 16.56 15.05 38.97
CA THR A 20 16.97 15.95 40.05
C THR A 20 18.18 16.75 39.60
N MET A 21 18.07 18.07 39.61
CA MET A 21 19.23 18.97 39.47
C MET A 21 19.91 19.11 40.83
N ALA A 22 21.19 18.79 40.90
CA ALA A 22 22.00 18.92 42.10
C ALA A 22 23.16 19.90 41.86
N PRO A 23 23.55 20.67 42.87
CA PRO A 23 24.74 21.52 42.78
C PRO A 23 25.99 20.63 42.72
N ARG A 24 26.99 21.02 41.93
CA ARG A 24 28.18 20.18 41.61
C ARG A 24 29.09 19.87 42.80
N ASN A 25 28.91 20.51 43.95
CA ASN A 25 29.83 20.51 45.10
C ASN A 25 29.48 19.50 46.20
N TRP A 26 28.84 18.37 45.87
CA TRP A 26 28.51 17.34 46.87
C TRP A 26 29.78 16.83 47.57
N GLY A 27 29.86 16.99 48.90
CA GLY A 27 30.97 16.55 49.75
C GLY A 27 32.07 17.59 50.01
N VAL A 28 32.00 18.77 49.38
CA VAL A 28 32.89 19.90 49.69
C VAL A 28 32.08 20.90 50.52
N GLN A 29 32.58 21.28 51.70
CA GLN A 29 32.08 22.42 52.48
C GLN A 29 32.37 23.70 51.68
N ALA A 30 31.64 23.92 50.61
CA ALA A 30 31.75 25.11 49.80
C ALA A 30 30.65 26.06 50.26
N GLU A 31 31.08 27.12 50.94
CA GLU A 31 30.33 28.35 51.18
C GLU A 31 29.49 28.70 49.94
N HIS A 32 28.22 29.07 50.17
CA HIS A 32 27.24 29.38 49.15
C HIS A 32 27.64 30.66 48.39
N ASN A 33 28.67 30.58 47.55
CA ASN A 33 29.12 31.69 46.74
C ASN A 33 28.13 31.86 45.59
N THR A 34 27.23 32.84 45.74
CA THR A 34 26.38 33.29 44.64
C THR A 34 27.28 33.80 43.51
N PRO A 35 26.99 33.45 42.24
CA PRO A 35 27.79 33.95 41.14
C PRO A 35 27.72 35.47 41.13
N VAL A 36 28.89 36.11 41.15
CA VAL A 36 28.99 37.57 41.02
C VAL A 36 28.45 37.93 39.64
N ILE A 37 27.34 38.68 39.62
CA ILE A 37 26.53 39.02 38.43
C ILE A 37 27.35 39.65 37.28
N SER A 38 28.57 40.11 37.53
CA SER A 38 29.45 40.79 36.57
C SER A 38 30.50 39.90 35.88
N LYS A 39 30.58 38.59 36.16
CA LYS A 39 31.56 37.67 35.52
C LYS A 39 30.88 36.46 34.91
N VAL A 40 31.30 36.10 33.69
CA VAL A 40 30.83 34.87 33.02
C VAL A 40 31.38 33.66 33.76
N SER A 41 30.50 32.82 34.30
CA SER A 41 30.86 31.57 34.97
C SER A 41 30.14 30.38 34.33
N ALA A 42 30.76 29.20 34.40
CA ALA A 42 30.09 27.97 34.03
C ALA A 42 28.87 27.70 34.96
N PRO A 43 27.81 27.03 34.48
CA PRO A 43 26.62 26.77 35.29
C PRO A 43 26.95 25.90 36.52
N THR A 44 26.44 26.23 37.70
CA THR A 44 26.76 25.50 38.96
C THR A 44 25.93 24.22 39.17
N TYR A 45 24.97 23.94 38.29
CA TYR A 45 24.07 22.78 38.39
C TYR A 45 24.51 21.63 37.50
N SER A 46 24.22 20.41 37.94
CA SER A 46 24.39 19.17 37.18
C SER A 46 23.12 18.33 37.26
N LEU A 47 22.85 17.56 36.20
CA LEU A 47 21.80 16.55 36.22
C LEU A 47 22.36 15.32 36.93
N TYR A 48 21.70 14.87 38.01
CA TYR A 48 22.09 13.62 38.67
C TYR A 48 21.97 12.45 37.69
N GLY A 49 22.94 11.53 37.73
CA GLY A 49 22.96 10.33 36.89
C GLY A 49 21.69 9.50 37.07
N ARG A 50 21.28 8.77 36.02
CA ARG A 50 20.14 7.87 36.12
C ARG A 50 20.50 6.72 37.07
N SER A 51 19.65 6.44 38.06
CA SER A 51 19.80 5.23 38.89
C SER A 51 19.84 4.02 37.98
N VAL A 52 20.83 3.15 38.16
CA VAL A 52 20.86 1.85 37.46
C VAL A 52 19.73 0.97 37.99
N VAL A 53 19.53 0.97 39.31
CA VAL A 53 18.48 0.21 40.01
C VAL A 53 17.09 0.70 39.60
N GLY A 54 16.27 -0.22 39.10
CA GLY A 54 14.92 -0.01 38.58
C GLY A 54 14.87 0.54 37.15
N SER A 55 16.01 0.71 36.48
CA SER A 55 16.05 1.26 35.12
C SER A 55 16.01 0.19 34.04
N PHE A 56 15.61 0.57 32.83
CA PHE A 56 15.69 -0.31 31.66
C PHE A 56 17.13 -0.71 31.30
N PHE A 57 18.15 -0.01 31.81
CA PHE A 57 19.55 -0.36 31.65
C PHE A 57 20.00 -1.50 32.59
N GLU A 58 19.25 -1.78 33.65
CA GLU A 58 19.54 -2.89 34.57
C GLU A 58 19.26 -4.25 33.92
N ASP A 59 18.18 -4.32 33.14
CA ASP A 59 17.75 -5.52 32.44
C ASP A 59 17.96 -5.35 30.93
N LEU A 60 19.21 -5.56 30.49
CA LEU A 60 19.61 -5.45 29.09
C LEU A 60 18.80 -6.37 28.15
N SER A 61 18.10 -7.37 28.69
CA SER A 61 17.25 -8.26 27.90
C SER A 61 15.98 -7.57 27.36
N LYS A 62 15.57 -6.45 27.98
CA LYS A 62 14.38 -5.67 27.59
C LYS A 62 14.68 -4.59 26.54
N THR A 63 15.95 -4.31 26.27
CA THR A 63 16.37 -3.30 25.29
C THR A 63 17.03 -3.97 24.08
N PRO A 64 16.26 -4.36 23.06
CA PRO A 64 16.83 -4.91 21.83
C PRO A 64 17.80 -3.90 21.21
N GLY A 65 18.90 -4.39 20.62
CA GLY A 65 19.90 -3.54 19.99
C GLY A 65 19.39 -2.86 18.71
N PRO A 66 20.14 -1.89 18.16
CA PRO A 66 19.81 -1.29 16.87
C PRO A 66 19.70 -2.37 15.79
N GLY A 67 18.67 -2.30 14.95
CA GLY A 67 18.41 -3.30 13.90
C GLY A 67 17.87 -4.66 14.39
N THR A 68 17.63 -4.85 15.69
CA THR A 68 17.05 -6.09 16.24
C THR A 68 15.52 -6.14 16.06
N TYR A 69 14.88 -5.01 15.75
CA TYR A 69 13.45 -4.92 15.51
C TYR A 69 13.07 -5.52 14.16
N HIS A 70 12.05 -6.36 14.14
CA HIS A 70 11.49 -6.86 12.89
C HIS A 70 10.43 -5.90 12.34
N VAL A 71 10.28 -5.86 11.02
CA VAL A 71 9.19 -5.14 10.36
C VAL A 71 7.89 -5.88 10.61
N VAL A 72 6.93 -5.24 11.28
CA VAL A 72 5.59 -5.77 11.54
C VAL A 72 4.58 -5.23 10.53
N ASN A 73 3.53 -6.01 10.25
CA ASN A 73 2.47 -5.59 9.34
C ASN A 73 1.74 -4.34 9.91
N PRO A 74 1.68 -3.21 9.18
CA PRO A 74 1.05 -1.99 9.68
C PRO A 74 -0.46 -2.14 9.94
N GLY A 75 -1.13 -3.10 9.33
CA GLY A 75 -2.54 -3.39 9.57
C GLY A 75 -2.85 -3.96 10.97
N ILE A 76 -1.84 -4.21 11.81
CA ILE A 76 -2.02 -4.61 13.21
C ILE A 76 -2.39 -3.39 14.08
N TYR A 77 -1.82 -2.22 13.80
CA TYR A 77 -2.00 -1.02 14.61
C TYR A 77 -2.61 0.15 13.83
N LYS A 78 -2.74 0.04 12.51
CA LYS A 78 -3.44 1.01 11.65
C LYS A 78 -4.72 0.39 11.09
N SER A 79 -5.65 1.27 10.71
CA SER A 79 -6.83 0.89 9.93
C SER A 79 -6.40 0.15 8.65
N ARG A 80 -6.97 -1.04 8.43
CA ARG A 80 -6.72 -1.88 7.26
C ARG A 80 -7.94 -1.86 6.34
N ALA A 81 -7.73 -1.88 5.04
CA ALA A 81 -8.80 -2.03 4.07
C ALA A 81 -9.54 -3.39 4.25
N PRO A 82 -10.84 -3.47 3.89
CA PRO A 82 -11.57 -4.73 3.86
C PRO A 82 -10.88 -5.76 2.97
N GLN A 83 -10.74 -6.99 3.45
CA GLN A 83 -10.14 -8.11 2.69
C GLN A 83 -11.18 -9.02 2.03
N PHE A 84 -12.46 -8.70 2.18
CA PHE A 84 -13.58 -9.48 1.68
C PHE A 84 -14.43 -8.66 0.72
N THR A 85 -15.09 -9.35 -0.20
CA THR A 85 -16.07 -8.77 -1.14
C THR A 85 -17.45 -9.30 -0.79
N MET A 86 -18.48 -8.45 -0.83
CA MET A 86 -19.87 -8.89 -0.61
C MET A 86 -20.47 -9.55 -1.86
N GLN A 87 -19.92 -9.28 -3.04
CA GLN A 87 -20.38 -9.86 -4.31
C GLN A 87 -19.70 -11.19 -4.62
N PRO A 88 -20.42 -12.14 -5.24
CA PRO A 88 -19.84 -13.40 -5.71
C PRO A 88 -18.82 -13.17 -6.82
N ARG A 89 -17.74 -13.96 -6.82
CA ARG A 89 -16.75 -13.98 -7.90
C ARG A 89 -17.25 -14.89 -9.02
N THR A 90 -18.14 -14.39 -9.87
CA THR A 90 -18.61 -15.15 -11.03
C THR A 90 -17.62 -14.99 -12.19
N ALA A 91 -17.23 -16.10 -12.81
CA ALA A 91 -16.54 -16.04 -14.11
C ALA A 91 -17.49 -15.41 -15.13
N LEU A 92 -17.00 -14.45 -15.91
CA LEU A 92 -17.77 -13.93 -17.03
C LEU A 92 -18.05 -15.07 -18.02
N PRO A 93 -19.24 -15.12 -18.65
CA PRO A 93 -19.48 -16.06 -19.73
C PRO A 93 -18.37 -15.88 -20.78
N GLN A 94 -17.62 -16.94 -21.05
CA GLN A 94 -16.60 -16.92 -22.08
C GLN A 94 -17.31 -16.84 -23.44
N ASP A 95 -16.98 -15.82 -24.22
CA ASP A 95 -17.45 -15.73 -25.60
C ASP A 95 -16.81 -16.84 -26.41
N ASN A 96 -17.63 -17.83 -26.80
CA ASN A 96 -17.22 -18.95 -27.65
C ASN A 96 -17.44 -18.64 -29.14
N SER A 97 -17.78 -17.38 -29.49
CA SER A 97 -17.90 -16.97 -30.89
C SER A 97 -16.57 -17.12 -31.61
N GLN A 98 -16.60 -17.82 -32.75
CA GLN A 98 -15.48 -17.84 -33.68
C GLN A 98 -15.46 -16.49 -34.40
N ASN A 99 -14.55 -15.61 -33.98
CA ASN A 99 -14.35 -14.29 -34.57
C ASN A 99 -13.07 -14.32 -35.43
N PRO A 100 -13.12 -14.92 -36.64
CA PRO A 100 -11.96 -15.03 -37.51
C PRO A 100 -11.49 -13.64 -37.97
N GLY A 101 -10.18 -13.49 -38.17
CA GLY A 101 -9.62 -12.27 -38.75
C GLY A 101 -10.09 -12.03 -40.19
N PRO A 102 -9.93 -10.81 -40.73
CA PRO A 102 -10.45 -10.44 -42.06
C PRO A 102 -9.93 -11.33 -43.20
N ALA A 103 -8.73 -11.90 -43.08
CA ALA A 103 -8.14 -12.81 -44.08
C ALA A 103 -8.59 -14.28 -43.95
N ALA A 104 -9.36 -14.63 -42.92
CA ALA A 104 -9.82 -16.00 -42.70
C ALA A 104 -11.21 -16.30 -43.32
N TYR A 105 -11.83 -15.30 -43.95
CA TYR A 105 -13.06 -15.47 -44.73
C TYR A 105 -12.73 -15.96 -46.15
N ASN A 106 -13.17 -17.17 -46.51
CA ASN A 106 -13.00 -17.72 -47.86
C ASN A 106 -14.19 -17.35 -48.75
N VAL A 107 -13.99 -16.41 -49.68
CA VAL A 107 -14.99 -16.00 -50.67
C VAL A 107 -15.11 -16.98 -51.85
N ASP A 108 -14.09 -17.80 -52.09
CA ASP A 108 -14.03 -18.74 -53.22
C ASP A 108 -14.79 -20.06 -52.93
N GLN A 109 -15.34 -20.22 -51.73
CA GLN A 109 -16.21 -21.35 -51.43
C GLN A 109 -17.53 -21.17 -52.17
N TYR A 110 -17.72 -21.97 -53.22
CA TYR A 110 -18.93 -22.02 -54.03
C TYR A 110 -20.12 -22.46 -53.17
N ARG A 111 -20.75 -21.52 -52.48
CA ARG A 111 -22.01 -21.75 -51.78
C ARG A 111 -23.10 -21.76 -52.84
N LYS A 112 -23.83 -22.88 -52.96
CA LYS A 112 -25.02 -22.93 -53.83
C LYS A 112 -25.88 -21.71 -53.53
N PRO A 113 -26.23 -20.87 -54.52
CA PRO A 113 -27.14 -19.75 -54.29
C PRO A 113 -28.54 -20.32 -54.04
N GLY A 114 -28.78 -20.72 -52.79
CA GLY A 114 -30.10 -21.04 -52.28
C GLY A 114 -30.69 -19.78 -51.69
N GLY A 115 -31.29 -18.93 -52.51
CA GLY A 115 -31.90 -17.69 -52.04
C GLY A 115 -32.65 -16.93 -53.13
N LEU A 116 -33.77 -16.32 -52.73
CA LEU A 116 -34.61 -15.44 -53.52
C LEU A 116 -33.81 -14.26 -54.11
N SER A 117 -34.03 -13.95 -55.38
CA SER A 117 -33.50 -12.74 -56.01
C SER A 117 -34.38 -11.53 -55.68
N PHE A 118 -33.78 -10.39 -55.33
CA PHE A 118 -34.49 -9.10 -55.16
C PHE A 118 -34.75 -8.37 -56.50
N GLY A 119 -34.64 -9.07 -57.64
CA GLY A 119 -34.87 -8.48 -58.96
C GLY A 119 -36.35 -8.28 -59.22
N ILE A 120 -36.73 -7.08 -59.68
CA ILE A 120 -38.05 -6.83 -60.26
C ILE A 120 -38.13 -7.65 -61.55
N ARG A 121 -38.98 -8.69 -61.57
CA ARG A 121 -39.31 -9.40 -62.80
C ARG A 121 -40.33 -8.55 -63.55
N HIS A 122 -39.88 -7.86 -64.59
CA HIS A 122 -40.79 -7.28 -65.57
C HIS A 122 -41.55 -8.44 -66.24
N SER A 123 -42.85 -8.25 -66.44
CA SER A 123 -43.80 -9.30 -66.86
C SER A 123 -43.32 -10.13 -68.05
N ASP A 124 -43.81 -11.36 -68.15
CA ASP A 124 -43.44 -12.38 -69.15
C ASP A 124 -43.66 -11.99 -70.63
N TYR A 125 -44.12 -10.76 -70.91
CA TYR A 125 -44.52 -10.28 -72.23
C TYR A 125 -43.57 -9.22 -72.83
N VAL A 126 -42.41 -8.95 -72.23
CA VAL A 126 -41.44 -8.03 -72.84
C VAL A 126 -40.68 -8.76 -73.96
N ALA A 127 -41.05 -8.49 -75.22
CA ALA A 127 -40.43 -9.07 -76.40
C ALA A 127 -39.01 -8.53 -76.64
N GLN A 128 -38.06 -9.41 -76.91
CA GLN A 128 -36.74 -9.03 -77.43
C GLN A 128 -36.88 -8.49 -78.86
N THR A 129 -36.56 -7.22 -79.05
CA THR A 129 -36.47 -6.62 -80.38
C THR A 129 -35.18 -7.10 -81.06
N LEU A 130 -35.30 -7.89 -82.13
CA LEU A 130 -34.18 -8.23 -83.02
C LEU A 130 -33.78 -6.94 -83.75
N ALA A 131 -32.63 -6.38 -83.39
CA ALA A 131 -31.99 -5.38 -84.23
C ALA A 131 -31.14 -6.14 -85.26
N GLU A 132 -31.70 -6.34 -86.45
CA GLU A 132 -30.93 -6.65 -87.65
C GLU A 132 -30.46 -5.29 -88.19
N VAL A 133 -29.15 -5.04 -88.09
CA VAL A 133 -28.50 -3.90 -88.75
C VAL A 133 -27.64 -4.50 -89.84
N ASP A 134 -28.14 -4.41 -91.07
CA ASP A 134 -27.37 -4.59 -92.31
C ASP A 134 -27.00 -3.18 -92.85
N ASP A 135 -25.84 -3.14 -93.53
CA ASP A 135 -25.05 -2.01 -94.08
C ASP A 135 -24.02 -1.32 -93.16
#